data_AF-A0A2A4JDR9-F1
#
_entry.id   AF-A0A2A4JDR9-F1
#
_cell.length_a   1.000
_cell.length_b   1.000
_cell.length_c   1.000
_cell.angle_alpha   90.00
_cell.angle_beta   90.00
_cell.angle_gamma   90.00
#
_symmetry.space_group_name_H-M   'P 1'
#
loop_
_entity.id
_entity.type
_entity.pdbx_description
1 polymer ?
#
loop_
_entity_poly.entity_id
_entity_poly.type
_entity_poly.pdbx_seq_one_letter_code
_entity_poly.pdbx_strand_id
1 'polypeptide(L)'
;MRAVLLIIVSLAAMAMARPEVDDNTSMVTMDIKQRQLVILKLLNHIMEPLMYKDLEDWGKNFKIEDNMDSFTKTDVVKNFVKMMKTGFLPRGEIFTLHVDRQLKEVVTMFHMLYYAKDFNTFIKTACWMRLYLNEGMFVYALTVAVRHREDCKGIILPPPYEIYPYYFVRADVIQKAYLMKMKKGDVDLKLCDFYGIKKTDKDVFIIDENVFDKRVHLSDEDKLRYFTDDIDLNTYYYYFHVDYPFWMKDTVMNKNMKTRRFELTVYMYQQILARYYLERLSNRMGMIKDLSWNKPIKKGYWPWLKMHNGIEFPVRFNNYVIARDTNLDVIRLCEEYERIIRDAIIKGFIEVSIYV
;
A
#
# COMPACT_ATOMS: atom_id res chain seq x y z
N MET A 1 16.11 24.27 -57.98
CA MET A 1 16.48 22.85 -57.75
C MET A 1 17.43 22.64 -56.56
N ARG A 2 18.51 23.41 -56.39
CA ARG A 2 19.47 23.20 -55.27
C ARG A 2 18.88 23.42 -53.85
N ALA A 3 17.98 24.40 -53.68
CA ALA A 3 17.35 24.66 -52.38
C ALA A 3 16.33 23.58 -51.96
N VAL A 4 15.59 23.02 -52.91
CA VAL A 4 14.63 21.93 -52.66
C VAL A 4 15.36 20.65 -52.27
N LEU A 5 16.52 20.38 -52.88
CA LEU A 5 17.34 19.22 -52.53
C LEU A 5 17.88 19.31 -51.09
N LEU A 6 18.29 20.50 -50.65
CA LEU A 6 18.75 20.74 -49.27
C LEU A 6 17.63 20.54 -48.23
N ILE A 7 16.40 20.94 -48.57
CA ILE A 7 15.24 20.74 -47.68
C ILE A 7 14.86 19.26 -47.59
N ILE A 8 14.93 18.51 -48.69
CA ILE A 8 14.65 17.07 -48.70
C ILE A 8 15.72 16.30 -47.93
N VAL A 9 17.00 16.66 -48.08
CA VAL A 9 18.11 16.01 -47.35
C VAL A 9 18.06 16.33 -45.85
N SER A 10 17.68 17.55 -45.46
CA SER A 10 17.52 17.93 -44.04
C SER A 10 16.30 17.28 -43.40
N LEU A 11 15.18 17.13 -44.12
CA LEU A 11 14.01 16.36 -43.66
C LEU A 11 14.32 14.86 -43.54
N ALA A 12 15.10 14.30 -44.47
CA ALA A 12 15.56 12.91 -44.38
C ALA A 12 16.55 12.71 -43.21
N ALA A 13 17.44 13.66 -42.95
CA ALA A 13 18.35 13.62 -41.80
C ALA A 13 17.61 13.73 -40.46
N MET A 14 16.56 14.54 -40.36
CA MET A 14 15.70 14.61 -39.17
C MET A 14 14.83 13.36 -38.98
N ALA A 15 14.40 12.71 -40.06
CA ALA A 15 13.67 11.44 -39.99
C ALA A 15 14.57 10.24 -39.61
N MET A 16 15.88 10.33 -39.89
CA MET A 16 16.89 9.34 -39.49
C MET A 16 17.50 9.61 -38.11
N ALA A 17 17.32 10.81 -37.54
CA ALA A 17 17.67 11.13 -36.17
C ALA A 17 16.65 10.48 -35.20
N ARG A 18 16.62 9.15 -35.18
CA ARG A 18 16.12 8.43 -34.00
C ARG A 18 17.16 8.62 -32.91
N PRO A 19 16.77 8.92 -31.65
CA PRO A 19 17.69 8.71 -30.55
C PRO A 19 18.09 7.23 -30.63
N GLU A 20 19.38 6.95 -30.79
CA GLU A 20 19.90 5.63 -30.48
C GLU A 20 19.63 5.41 -28.99
N VAL A 21 18.49 4.76 -28.71
CA VAL A 21 18.29 4.10 -27.43
C VAL A 21 19.24 2.93 -27.50
N ASP A 22 20.42 3.13 -26.93
CA ASP A 22 21.33 2.04 -26.64
C ASP A 22 20.58 1.07 -25.71
N ASP A 23 20.03 -0.01 -26.31
CA ASP A 23 19.31 -1.10 -25.64
C ASP A 23 20.19 -1.81 -24.58
N ASN A 24 21.47 -1.45 -24.49
CA ASN A 24 22.43 -1.88 -23.48
C ASN A 24 22.86 -0.76 -22.51
N THR A 25 22.02 0.25 -22.24
CA THR A 25 22.21 1.04 -21.02
C THR A 25 22.04 0.10 -19.83
N SER A 26 23.16 -0.39 -19.30
CA SER A 26 23.17 -1.24 -18.11
C SER A 26 22.36 -0.52 -17.04
N MET A 27 21.37 -1.17 -16.42
CA MET A 27 20.60 -0.55 -15.33
C MET A 27 21.50 -0.09 -14.16
N VAL A 28 22.76 -0.53 -14.15
CA VAL A 28 23.85 -0.10 -13.26
C VAL A 28 24.15 1.39 -13.40
N THR A 29 24.03 1.97 -14.61
CA THR A 29 24.31 3.39 -14.90
C THR A 29 23.08 4.28 -14.84
N MET A 30 21.91 3.78 -14.40
CA MET A 30 20.70 4.61 -14.33
C MET A 30 20.85 5.72 -13.29
N ASP A 31 20.60 6.95 -13.74
CA ASP A 31 20.50 8.10 -12.85
C ASP A 31 19.24 8.00 -11.95
N ILE A 32 19.18 8.80 -10.89
CA ILE A 32 18.06 8.74 -9.93
C ILE A 32 16.70 9.01 -10.61
N LYS A 33 16.69 9.84 -11.67
CA LYS A 33 15.47 10.19 -12.41
C LYS A 33 14.94 9.00 -13.21
N GLN A 34 15.81 8.23 -13.85
CA GLN A 34 15.45 7.01 -14.56
C GLN A 34 14.94 5.96 -13.59
N ARG A 35 15.62 5.76 -12.45
CA ARG A 35 15.17 4.84 -11.39
C ARG A 35 13.78 5.21 -10.86
N GLN A 36 13.57 6.50 -10.59
CA GLN A 36 12.29 7.06 -10.20
C GLN A 36 11.18 6.72 -11.21
N LEU A 37 11.43 6.98 -12.50
CA LEU A 37 10.44 6.73 -13.56
C LEU A 37 10.10 5.24 -13.68
N VAL A 38 11.08 4.34 -13.57
CA VAL A 38 10.83 2.89 -13.63
C VAL A 38 9.90 2.45 -12.48
N ILE A 39 10.13 2.93 -11.26
CA ILE A 39 9.28 2.58 -10.11
C ILE A 39 7.87 3.15 -10.26
N LEU A 40 7.73 4.40 -10.72
CA LEU A 40 6.42 5.00 -10.99
C LEU A 40 5.64 4.21 -12.06
N LYS A 41 6.32 3.79 -13.14
CA LYS A 41 5.72 2.95 -14.19
C LYS A 41 5.21 1.61 -13.62
N LEU A 42 5.95 0.98 -12.71
CA LEU A 42 5.54 -0.29 -12.09
C LEU A 42 4.30 -0.15 -11.18
N LEU A 43 4.15 1.00 -10.54
CA LEU A 43 3.01 1.35 -9.67
C LEU A 43 1.82 1.93 -10.43
N ASN A 44 1.92 2.10 -11.75
CA ASN A 44 0.83 2.60 -12.56
C ASN A 44 -0.18 1.46 -12.86
N HIS A 45 -1.47 1.79 -12.81
CA HIS A 45 -2.60 0.90 -13.11
C HIS A 45 -2.40 -0.54 -12.58
N ILE A 46 -2.11 -0.69 -11.29
CA ILE A 46 -1.69 -1.96 -10.69
C ILE A 46 -2.66 -3.12 -10.89
N MET A 47 -3.96 -2.83 -11.01
CA MET A 47 -5.03 -3.82 -11.24
C MET A 47 -5.08 -4.33 -12.68
N GLU A 48 -4.38 -3.68 -13.61
CA GLU A 48 -4.31 -4.06 -15.01
C GLU A 48 -2.99 -4.80 -15.31
N PRO A 49 -2.87 -5.47 -16.47
CA PRO A 49 -1.57 -5.92 -16.97
C PRO A 49 -0.57 -4.78 -17.07
N LEU A 50 0.72 -5.09 -16.93
CA LEU A 50 1.78 -4.08 -17.02
C LEU A 50 1.78 -3.45 -18.42
N MET A 51 1.50 -2.15 -18.48
CA MET A 51 1.31 -1.43 -19.75
C MET A 51 2.61 -1.16 -20.52
N TYR A 52 3.74 -1.20 -19.83
CA TYR A 52 5.04 -0.78 -20.36
C TYR A 52 5.81 -2.00 -20.88
N LYS A 53 5.97 -2.06 -22.21
CA LYS A 53 6.47 -3.25 -22.91
C LYS A 53 7.91 -3.60 -22.55
N ASP A 54 8.76 -2.58 -22.39
CA ASP A 54 10.13 -2.67 -21.87
C ASP A 54 10.16 -3.42 -20.52
N LEU A 55 9.33 -2.98 -19.57
CA LEU A 55 9.27 -3.57 -18.23
C LEU A 55 8.63 -4.97 -18.24
N GLU A 56 7.65 -5.21 -19.11
CA GLU A 56 7.05 -6.52 -19.32
C GLU A 56 8.09 -7.53 -19.83
N ASP A 57 8.89 -7.13 -20.82
CA ASP A 57 9.91 -8.00 -21.42
C ASP A 57 11.03 -8.31 -20.43
N TRP A 58 11.43 -7.34 -19.58
CA TRP A 58 12.36 -7.60 -18.48
C TRP A 58 11.83 -8.64 -17.50
N GLY A 59 10.55 -8.56 -17.13
CA GLY A 59 9.91 -9.52 -16.23
C GLY A 59 9.81 -10.91 -16.86
N LYS A 60 9.39 -11.02 -18.13
CA LYS A 60 9.26 -12.31 -18.83
C LYS A 60 10.59 -13.00 -19.07
N ASN A 61 11.65 -12.24 -19.37
CA ASN A 61 12.97 -12.78 -19.65
C ASN A 61 13.79 -13.08 -18.39
N PHE A 62 13.31 -12.65 -17.21
CA PHE A 62 14.02 -12.89 -15.96
C PHE A 62 13.61 -14.22 -15.32
N LYS A 63 14.56 -15.16 -15.25
CA LYS A 63 14.39 -16.46 -14.58
C LYS A 63 15.04 -16.42 -13.20
N ILE A 64 14.20 -16.49 -12.17
CA ILE A 64 14.65 -16.38 -10.77
C ILE A 64 15.63 -17.50 -10.39
N GLU A 65 15.35 -18.74 -10.82
CA GLU A 65 16.20 -19.91 -10.53
C GLU A 65 17.59 -19.82 -11.19
N ASP A 66 17.70 -19.22 -12.37
CA ASP A 66 18.97 -19.07 -13.09
C ASP A 66 19.84 -17.92 -12.53
N ASN A 67 19.26 -17.03 -11.71
CA ASN A 67 19.89 -15.81 -11.22
C ASN A 67 20.12 -15.83 -9.70
N MET A 68 20.29 -17.01 -9.09
CA MET A 68 20.50 -17.13 -7.63
C MET A 68 21.71 -16.35 -7.13
N ASP A 69 22.78 -16.30 -7.93
CA ASP A 69 24.01 -15.59 -7.59
C ASP A 69 23.87 -14.06 -7.63
N SER A 70 22.76 -13.53 -8.17
CA SER A 70 22.46 -12.10 -8.19
C SER A 70 21.87 -11.60 -6.87
N PHE A 71 21.67 -12.50 -5.88
CA PHE A 71 21.16 -12.17 -4.55
C PHE A 71 22.24 -12.33 -3.49
N THR A 72 22.24 -11.45 -2.49
CA THR A 72 23.19 -11.49 -1.37
C THR A 72 22.97 -12.71 -0.47
N LYS A 73 21.76 -13.27 -0.43
CA LYS A 73 21.40 -14.48 0.31
C LYS A 73 20.72 -15.49 -0.60
N THR A 74 21.39 -16.59 -0.90
CA THR A 74 20.86 -17.64 -1.79
C THR A 74 19.67 -18.39 -1.17
N ASP A 75 19.62 -18.51 0.16
CA ASP A 75 18.50 -19.15 0.86
C ASP A 75 17.15 -18.42 0.67
N VAL A 76 17.20 -17.10 0.45
CA VAL A 76 16.00 -16.30 0.15
C VAL A 76 15.38 -16.76 -1.16
N VAL A 77 16.21 -17.00 -2.19
CA VAL A 77 15.77 -17.49 -3.49
C VAL A 77 15.23 -18.91 -3.38
N LYS A 78 15.92 -19.80 -2.66
CA LYS A 78 15.44 -21.18 -2.41
C LYS A 78 14.06 -21.20 -1.73
N ASN A 79 13.88 -20.38 -0.69
CA ASN A 79 12.62 -20.28 0.02
C ASN A 79 11.50 -19.71 -0.86
N PHE A 80 11.81 -18.67 -1.66
CA PHE A 80 10.86 -18.10 -2.60
C PHE A 80 10.42 -19.11 -3.67
N VAL A 81 11.36 -19.82 -4.29
CA VAL A 81 11.09 -20.89 -5.27
C VAL A 81 10.25 -22.02 -4.66
N LYS A 82 10.58 -22.45 -3.44
CA LYS A 82 9.76 -23.44 -2.71
C LYS A 82 8.32 -22.96 -2.56
N MET A 83 8.12 -21.68 -2.24
CA MET A 83 6.78 -21.12 -2.07
C MET A 83 6.05 -20.90 -3.38
N MET A 84 6.77 -20.60 -4.48
CA MET A 84 6.18 -20.59 -5.82
C MET A 84 5.57 -21.94 -6.17
N LYS A 85 6.23 -23.05 -5.82
CA LYS A 85 5.72 -24.41 -6.04
C LYS A 85 4.44 -24.70 -5.26
N THR A 86 4.26 -24.10 -4.08
CA THR A 86 3.01 -24.22 -3.29
C THR A 86 1.91 -23.26 -3.72
N GLY A 87 2.27 -22.16 -4.39
CA GLY A 87 1.36 -21.10 -4.81
C GLY A 87 1.26 -19.96 -3.79
N PHE A 88 1.24 -18.75 -4.33
CA PHE A 88 0.96 -17.49 -3.61
C PHE A 88 -0.54 -17.17 -3.65
N LEU A 89 -0.96 -16.16 -2.88
CA LEU A 89 -2.27 -15.52 -3.06
C LEU A 89 -2.51 -15.21 -4.55
N PRO A 90 -3.64 -15.67 -5.14
CA PRO A 90 -3.96 -15.39 -6.52
C PRO A 90 -4.12 -13.89 -6.83
N ARG A 91 -3.93 -13.53 -8.10
CA ARG A 91 -4.23 -12.18 -8.59
C ARG A 91 -5.72 -11.88 -8.49
N GLY A 92 -6.06 -10.63 -8.19
CA GLY A 92 -7.45 -10.21 -7.97
C GLY A 92 -8.03 -10.53 -6.58
N GLU A 93 -7.36 -11.36 -5.78
CA GLU A 93 -7.75 -11.61 -4.38
C GLU A 93 -7.32 -10.47 -3.44
N ILE A 94 -7.98 -10.40 -2.28
CA ILE A 94 -7.71 -9.37 -1.27
C ILE A 94 -6.52 -9.75 -0.41
N PHE A 95 -5.54 -8.86 -0.39
CA PHE A 95 -4.35 -8.97 0.44
C PHE A 95 -4.52 -8.21 1.77
N THR A 96 -4.11 -8.86 2.86
CA THR A 96 -3.99 -8.30 4.20
C THR A 96 -2.78 -8.87 4.94
N LEU A 97 -2.15 -8.05 5.77
CA LEU A 97 -1.04 -8.48 6.64
C LEU A 97 -1.50 -9.31 7.85
N HIS A 98 -2.80 -9.36 8.11
CA HIS A 98 -3.39 -10.03 9.27
C HIS A 98 -3.75 -11.50 9.04
N VAL A 99 -3.41 -12.04 7.86
CA VAL A 99 -3.49 -13.48 7.58
C VAL A 99 -2.07 -14.03 7.53
N ASP A 100 -1.72 -14.92 8.45
CA ASP A 100 -0.35 -15.43 8.64
C ASP A 100 0.28 -15.97 7.35
N ARG A 101 -0.51 -16.68 6.54
CA ARG A 101 -0.07 -17.17 5.23
C ARG A 101 0.31 -16.03 4.30
N GLN A 102 -0.57 -15.04 4.13
CA GLN A 102 -0.33 -13.89 3.26
C GLN A 102 0.83 -13.03 3.77
N LEU A 103 0.96 -12.86 5.08
CA LEU A 103 2.11 -12.20 5.71
C LEU A 103 3.42 -12.91 5.37
N LYS A 104 3.48 -14.24 5.54
CA LYS A 104 4.68 -15.02 5.18
C LYS A 104 5.03 -14.91 3.70
N GLU A 105 4.00 -14.93 2.84
CA GLU A 105 4.15 -14.80 1.41
C GLU A 105 4.74 -13.43 1.03
N VAL A 106 4.17 -12.34 1.52
CA VAL A 106 4.61 -10.97 1.19
C VAL A 106 5.97 -10.64 1.80
N VAL A 107 6.28 -11.15 3.00
CA VAL A 107 7.61 -10.99 3.61
C VAL A 107 8.68 -11.69 2.79
N THR A 108 8.36 -12.84 2.18
CA THR A 108 9.29 -13.51 1.28
C THR A 108 9.47 -12.74 -0.03
N MET A 109 8.40 -12.13 -0.57
CA MET A 109 8.51 -11.20 -1.71
C MET A 109 9.41 -10.01 -1.37
N PHE A 110 9.21 -9.38 -0.20
CA PHE A 110 10.07 -8.31 0.28
C PHE A 110 11.53 -8.75 0.35
N HIS A 111 11.82 -9.93 0.91
CA HIS A 111 13.20 -10.41 1.02
C HIS A 111 13.87 -10.60 -0.35
N MET A 112 13.16 -11.11 -1.36
CA MET A 112 13.69 -11.19 -2.73
C MET A 112 14.10 -9.80 -3.24
N LEU A 113 13.24 -8.81 -3.07
CA LEU A 113 13.52 -7.43 -3.49
C LEU A 113 14.65 -6.79 -2.68
N TYR A 114 14.66 -6.96 -1.36
CA TYR A 114 15.64 -6.35 -0.45
C TYR A 114 17.04 -6.94 -0.62
N TYR A 115 17.16 -8.26 -0.81
CA TYR A 115 18.46 -8.94 -0.90
C TYR A 115 19.04 -9.02 -2.32
N ALA A 116 18.39 -8.46 -3.34
CA ALA A 116 18.97 -8.27 -4.66
C ALA A 116 20.25 -7.41 -4.57
N LYS A 117 21.37 -7.89 -5.16
CA LYS A 117 22.70 -7.27 -5.00
C LYS A 117 22.78 -5.86 -5.57
N ASP A 118 22.06 -5.58 -6.63
CA ASP A 118 22.07 -4.32 -7.35
C ASP A 118 20.65 -3.91 -7.79
N PHE A 119 20.54 -2.65 -8.25
CA PHE A 119 19.29 -2.08 -8.71
C PHE A 119 18.71 -2.82 -9.92
N ASN A 120 19.58 -3.35 -10.80
CA ASN A 120 19.19 -4.13 -11.98
C ASN A 120 18.42 -5.40 -11.60
N THR A 121 18.98 -6.19 -10.69
CA THR A 121 18.37 -7.41 -10.18
C THR A 121 17.11 -7.09 -9.40
N PHE A 122 17.11 -6.03 -8.61
CA PHE A 122 15.93 -5.54 -7.89
C PHE A 122 14.77 -5.22 -8.84
N ILE A 123 15.01 -4.42 -9.89
CA ILE A 123 13.97 -4.06 -10.85
C ILE A 123 13.50 -5.25 -11.68
N LYS A 124 14.40 -6.11 -12.17
CA LYS A 124 13.99 -7.32 -12.90
C LYS A 124 13.13 -8.25 -12.04
N THR A 125 13.48 -8.37 -10.77
CA THR A 125 12.66 -9.11 -9.78
C THR A 125 11.30 -8.44 -9.58
N ALA A 126 11.27 -7.11 -9.43
CA ALA A 126 10.01 -6.36 -9.29
C ALA A 126 9.12 -6.47 -10.54
N CYS A 127 9.68 -6.36 -11.75
CA CYS A 127 8.99 -6.59 -13.01
C CYS A 127 8.38 -7.98 -13.05
N TRP A 128 9.15 -9.02 -12.70
CA TRP A 128 8.64 -10.40 -12.64
C TRP A 128 7.46 -10.50 -11.65
N MET A 129 7.60 -9.95 -10.44
CA MET A 129 6.53 -9.98 -9.44
C MET A 129 5.27 -9.24 -9.91
N ARG A 130 5.42 -8.09 -10.58
CA ARG A 130 4.31 -7.29 -11.13
C ARG A 130 3.48 -8.05 -12.16
N LEU A 131 4.08 -8.99 -12.87
CA LEU A 131 3.41 -9.82 -13.88
C LEU A 131 2.68 -11.00 -13.25
N TYR A 132 3.31 -11.69 -12.29
CA TYR A 132 2.88 -13.03 -11.88
C TYR A 132 2.26 -13.12 -10.48
N LEU A 133 2.45 -12.13 -9.60
CA LEU A 133 1.97 -12.18 -8.22
C LEU A 133 0.81 -11.21 -7.97
N ASN A 134 0.12 -11.40 -6.84
CA ASN A 134 -0.98 -10.54 -6.39
C ASN A 134 -0.56 -9.06 -6.34
N GLU A 135 -1.45 -8.20 -6.83
CA GLU A 135 -1.22 -6.78 -7.02
C GLU A 135 -0.97 -6.05 -5.69
N GLY A 136 -1.80 -6.33 -4.67
CA GLY A 136 -1.67 -5.71 -3.35
C GLY A 136 -0.39 -6.14 -2.64
N MET A 137 -0.04 -7.42 -2.74
CA MET A 137 1.23 -7.94 -2.22
C MET A 137 2.44 -7.32 -2.91
N PHE A 138 2.39 -7.19 -4.24
CA PHE A 138 3.45 -6.56 -5.03
C PHE A 138 3.66 -5.10 -4.60
N VAL A 139 2.59 -4.31 -4.54
CA VAL A 139 2.66 -2.89 -4.13
C VAL A 139 3.24 -2.76 -2.74
N TYR A 140 2.78 -3.58 -1.79
CA TYR A 140 3.29 -3.56 -0.43
C TYR A 140 4.79 -3.91 -0.39
N ALA A 141 5.18 -5.04 -0.97
CA ALA A 141 6.57 -5.51 -0.95
C ALA A 141 7.51 -4.51 -1.65
N LEU A 142 7.09 -3.92 -2.78
CA LEU A 142 7.86 -2.91 -3.50
C LEU A 142 8.00 -1.63 -2.68
N THR A 143 6.92 -1.13 -2.09
CA THR A 143 6.93 0.10 -1.28
C THR A 143 7.89 -0.04 -0.10
N VAL A 144 7.81 -1.14 0.65
CA VAL A 144 8.73 -1.42 1.75
C VAL A 144 10.16 -1.60 1.23
N ALA A 145 10.38 -2.34 0.14
CA ALA A 145 11.73 -2.51 -0.41
C ALA A 145 12.37 -1.18 -0.84
N VAL A 146 11.63 -0.30 -1.53
CA VAL A 146 12.13 1.02 -1.95
C VAL A 146 12.50 1.89 -0.75
N ARG A 147 11.72 1.84 0.34
CA ARG A 147 12.01 2.62 1.55
C ARG A 147 13.24 2.14 2.32
N HIS A 148 13.54 0.85 2.26
CA HIS A 148 14.60 0.25 3.08
C HIS A 148 15.89 -0.06 2.31
N ARG A 149 15.89 -0.04 0.98
CA ARG A 149 17.09 -0.26 0.16
C ARG A 149 17.94 1.00 0.03
N GLU A 150 19.25 0.82 0.16
CA GLU A 150 20.24 1.90 0.07
C GLU A 150 20.29 2.56 -1.31
N ASP A 151 20.19 1.77 -2.38
CA ASP A 151 20.23 2.24 -3.78
C ASP A 151 18.92 2.87 -4.27
N CYS A 152 17.89 2.89 -3.42
CA CYS A 152 16.60 3.53 -3.63
C CYS A 152 16.44 4.84 -2.82
N LYS A 153 17.46 5.27 -2.06
CA LYS A 153 17.41 6.53 -1.32
C LYS A 153 17.19 7.71 -2.26
N GLY A 154 16.25 8.57 -1.90
CA GLY A 154 15.85 9.73 -2.71
C GLY A 154 14.74 9.45 -3.73
N ILE A 155 14.31 8.19 -3.90
CA ILE A 155 13.13 7.85 -4.69
C ILE A 155 11.88 8.24 -3.91
N ILE A 156 10.98 8.96 -4.58
CA ILE A 156 9.70 9.42 -4.05
C ILE A 156 8.62 8.45 -4.51
N LEU A 157 7.96 7.79 -3.58
CA LEU A 157 6.83 6.91 -3.90
C LEU A 157 5.56 7.75 -4.08
N PRO A 158 4.66 7.37 -5.00
CA PRO A 158 3.35 7.98 -5.06
C PRO A 158 2.58 7.66 -3.77
N PRO A 159 1.65 8.54 -3.37
CA PRO A 159 0.83 8.28 -2.20
C PRO A 159 -0.07 7.04 -2.41
N PRO A 160 -0.37 6.28 -1.35
CA PRO A 160 -1.11 5.02 -1.45
C PRO A 160 -2.52 5.21 -2.03
N TYR A 161 -3.16 6.37 -1.83
CA TYR A 161 -4.48 6.67 -2.40
C TYR A 161 -4.48 6.84 -3.93
N GLU A 162 -3.34 7.20 -4.55
CA GLU A 162 -3.20 7.24 -6.02
C GLU A 162 -2.93 5.85 -6.60
N ILE A 163 -2.25 5.00 -5.85
CA ILE A 163 -1.92 3.63 -6.28
C ILE A 163 -3.14 2.72 -6.17
N TYR A 164 -3.85 2.78 -5.03
CA TYR A 164 -4.97 1.91 -4.72
C TYR A 164 -6.09 2.69 -3.99
N PRO A 165 -6.99 3.34 -4.74
CA PRO A 165 -7.99 4.26 -4.18
C PRO A 165 -9.11 3.58 -3.39
N TYR A 166 -9.32 2.27 -3.54
CA TYR A 166 -10.43 1.53 -2.90
C TYR A 166 -10.41 1.53 -1.36
N TYR A 167 -9.28 1.90 -0.74
CA TYR A 167 -9.17 2.06 0.71
C TYR A 167 -9.36 3.50 1.20
N PHE A 168 -9.50 4.46 0.28
CA PHE A 168 -9.55 5.88 0.60
C PHE A 168 -10.82 6.57 0.08
N VAL A 169 -11.44 6.01 -0.96
CA VAL A 169 -12.59 6.60 -1.64
C VAL A 169 -13.83 5.76 -1.40
N ARG A 170 -14.94 6.40 -1.05
CA ARG A 170 -16.22 5.72 -0.83
C ARG A 170 -16.70 4.93 -2.04
N ALA A 171 -17.39 3.82 -1.76
CA ALA A 171 -17.91 2.89 -2.75
C ALA A 171 -18.86 3.55 -3.79
N ASP A 172 -19.66 4.54 -3.38
CA ASP A 172 -20.57 5.25 -4.27
C ASP A 172 -19.85 6.19 -5.24
N VAL A 173 -18.72 6.78 -4.82
CA VAL A 173 -17.85 7.60 -5.69
C VAL A 173 -17.14 6.70 -6.71
N ILE A 174 -16.62 5.55 -6.28
CA ILE A 174 -16.06 4.53 -7.19
C ILE A 174 -17.11 4.06 -8.20
N GLN A 175 -18.36 3.86 -7.78
CA GLN A 175 -19.45 3.47 -8.68
C GLN A 175 -19.74 4.54 -9.74
N LYS A 176 -19.69 5.83 -9.39
CA LYS A 176 -19.80 6.93 -10.36
C LYS A 176 -18.62 6.91 -11.35
N ALA A 177 -17.39 6.67 -10.87
CA ALA A 177 -16.22 6.55 -11.75
C ALA A 177 -16.37 5.41 -12.77
N TYR A 178 -16.88 4.26 -12.33
CA TYR A 178 -17.22 3.14 -13.23
C TYR A 178 -18.30 3.50 -14.25
N LEU A 179 -19.37 4.18 -13.83
CA LEU A 179 -20.40 4.67 -14.75
C LEU A 179 -19.77 5.54 -15.85
N MET A 180 -18.92 6.51 -15.49
CA MET A 180 -18.25 7.38 -16.45
C MET A 180 -17.37 6.59 -17.41
N LYS A 181 -16.59 5.61 -16.90
CA LYS A 181 -15.73 4.78 -17.74
C LYS A 181 -16.54 3.91 -18.71
N MET A 182 -17.61 3.25 -18.24
CA MET A 182 -18.47 2.40 -19.06
C MET A 182 -19.20 3.19 -20.16
N LYS A 183 -19.55 4.45 -19.87
CA LYS A 183 -20.15 5.38 -20.83
C LYS A 183 -19.13 6.13 -21.68
N LYS A 184 -17.83 5.83 -21.54
CA LYS A 184 -16.74 6.53 -22.25
C LYS A 184 -16.77 8.06 -22.06
N GLY A 185 -17.25 8.52 -20.91
CA GLY A 185 -17.41 9.95 -20.62
C GLY A 185 -18.62 10.61 -21.27
N ASP A 186 -19.43 9.87 -22.03
CA ASP A 186 -20.62 10.36 -22.73
C ASP A 186 -21.85 10.21 -21.84
N VAL A 187 -21.97 11.13 -20.88
CA VAL A 187 -23.09 11.21 -19.94
C VAL A 187 -23.73 12.59 -20.06
N ASP A 188 -25.06 12.63 -20.02
CA ASP A 188 -25.82 13.88 -20.05
C ASP A 188 -25.30 14.87 -18.99
N LEU A 189 -25.07 16.12 -19.39
CA LEU A 189 -24.51 17.15 -18.51
C LEU A 189 -25.39 17.44 -17.30
N LYS A 190 -26.73 17.41 -17.45
CA LYS A 190 -27.66 17.59 -16.32
C LYS A 190 -27.54 16.43 -15.34
N LEU A 191 -27.35 15.22 -15.85
CA LEU A 191 -27.12 14.05 -14.99
C LEU A 191 -25.78 14.17 -14.23
N CYS A 192 -24.74 14.69 -14.89
CA CYS A 192 -23.46 14.97 -14.24
C CYS A 192 -23.63 15.98 -13.10
N ASP A 193 -24.38 17.06 -13.30
CA ASP A 193 -24.67 18.06 -12.27
C ASP A 193 -25.40 17.44 -11.07
N PHE A 194 -26.42 16.59 -11.30
CA PHE A 194 -27.14 15.89 -10.22
C PHE A 194 -26.25 14.94 -9.42
N TYR A 195 -25.22 14.37 -10.04
CA TYR A 195 -24.32 13.42 -9.39
C TYR A 195 -23.05 14.08 -8.83
N GLY A 196 -22.89 15.40 -8.97
CA GLY A 196 -21.69 16.11 -8.55
C GLY A 196 -20.47 15.71 -9.38
N ILE A 197 -20.64 15.55 -10.69
CA ILE A 197 -19.58 15.19 -11.63
C ILE A 197 -19.30 16.39 -12.51
N LYS A 198 -18.04 16.84 -12.56
CA LYS A 198 -17.60 17.95 -13.42
C LYS A 198 -16.60 17.42 -14.44
N LYS A 199 -16.85 17.71 -15.72
CA LYS A 199 -15.90 17.45 -16.81
C LYS A 199 -15.04 18.70 -17.02
N THR A 200 -13.72 18.51 -17.08
CA THR A 200 -12.77 19.57 -17.43
C THR A 200 -12.42 19.53 -18.91
N ASP A 201 -11.82 20.61 -19.43
CA ASP A 201 -11.39 20.73 -20.83
C ASP A 201 -10.32 19.71 -21.24
N LYS A 202 -9.66 19.08 -20.27
CA LYS A 202 -8.59 18.08 -20.49
C LYS A 202 -9.10 16.64 -20.41
N ASP A 203 -10.40 16.42 -20.60
CA ASP A 203 -11.06 15.12 -20.44
C ASP A 203 -10.82 14.45 -19.05
N VAL A 204 -10.55 15.25 -18.03
CA VAL A 204 -10.51 14.80 -16.62
C VAL A 204 -11.88 15.00 -15.99
N PHE A 205 -12.35 13.99 -15.27
CA PHE A 205 -13.59 14.01 -14.51
C PHE A 205 -13.30 14.21 -13.03
N ILE A 206 -13.96 15.19 -12.42
CA ILE A 206 -13.93 15.46 -10.99
C ILE A 206 -15.26 14.96 -10.43
N ILE A 207 -15.21 14.10 -9.43
CA ILE A 207 -16.41 13.54 -8.79
C ILE A 207 -16.38 13.99 -7.33
N ASP A 208 -17.39 14.76 -6.95
CA ASP A 208 -17.52 15.24 -5.58
C ASP A 208 -17.86 14.07 -4.65
N GLU A 209 -17.10 13.98 -3.55
CA GLU A 209 -17.31 13.03 -2.47
C GLU A 209 -17.93 13.73 -1.27
N ASN A 210 -18.95 13.10 -0.68
CA ASN A 210 -19.52 13.57 0.57
C ASN A 210 -19.10 12.63 1.71
N VAL A 211 -18.28 13.14 2.62
CA VAL A 211 -17.77 12.39 3.78
C VAL A 211 -18.83 12.14 4.87
N PHE A 212 -20.03 12.73 4.76
CA PHE A 212 -21.12 12.57 5.72
C PHE A 212 -22.46 12.25 5.07
N ASP A 213 -23.11 11.17 5.52
CA ASP A 213 -24.44 10.78 5.04
C ASP A 213 -25.35 10.36 6.19
N LYS A 214 -26.41 11.15 6.41
CA LYS A 214 -27.40 10.92 7.46
C LYS A 214 -28.15 9.59 7.35
N ARG A 215 -28.22 8.99 6.15
CA ARG A 215 -28.96 7.73 5.91
C ARG A 215 -28.26 6.52 6.53
N VAL A 216 -26.95 6.62 6.70
CA VAL A 216 -26.06 5.56 7.14
C VAL A 216 -25.25 5.98 8.38
N HIS A 217 -25.66 7.06 9.03
CA HIS A 217 -25.13 7.54 10.30
C HIS A 217 -25.41 6.51 11.41
N LEU A 218 -24.34 5.96 11.99
CA LEU A 218 -24.42 5.01 13.09
C LEU A 218 -24.36 5.71 14.45
N SER A 219 -23.47 6.68 14.62
CA SER A 219 -23.29 7.33 15.93
C SER A 219 -22.64 8.70 15.81
N ASP A 220 -22.63 9.45 16.91
CA ASP A 220 -21.94 10.74 16.98
C ASP A 220 -20.46 10.72 16.56
N GLU A 221 -19.81 9.55 16.52
CA GLU A 221 -18.44 9.42 15.99
C GLU A 221 -18.34 9.77 14.50
N ASP A 222 -19.43 9.65 13.74
CA ASP A 222 -19.47 10.01 12.32
C ASP A 222 -19.24 11.52 12.09
N LYS A 223 -19.40 12.36 13.13
CA LYS A 223 -19.04 13.79 13.07
C LYS A 223 -17.56 14.03 12.78
N LEU A 224 -16.70 13.09 13.15
CA LEU A 224 -15.25 13.19 12.98
C LEU A 224 -14.75 12.62 11.65
N ARG A 225 -15.64 12.18 10.75
CA ARG A 225 -15.22 11.57 9.47
C ARG A 225 -14.34 12.45 8.61
N TYR A 226 -14.57 13.77 8.61
CA TYR A 226 -13.69 14.70 7.89
C TYR A 226 -12.23 14.61 8.37
N PHE A 227 -11.99 14.13 9.60
CA PHE A 227 -10.66 13.91 10.15
C PHE A 227 -10.24 12.44 10.08
N THR A 228 -11.11 11.49 10.45
CA THR A 228 -10.74 10.06 10.50
C THR A 228 -10.66 9.41 9.13
N ASP A 229 -11.43 9.90 8.16
CA ASP A 229 -11.44 9.42 6.78
C ASP A 229 -10.59 10.34 5.88
N ASP A 230 -9.88 11.32 6.46
CA ASP A 230 -8.93 12.18 5.75
C ASP A 230 -7.83 11.33 5.11
N ILE A 231 -7.56 11.57 3.82
CA ILE A 231 -6.63 10.77 3.03
C ILE A 231 -5.19 10.91 3.52
N ASP A 232 -4.81 12.08 4.03
CA ASP A 232 -3.45 12.37 4.48
C ASP A 232 -3.20 11.75 5.86
N LEU A 233 -4.19 11.78 6.76
CA LEU A 233 -4.09 11.11 8.06
C LEU A 233 -3.94 9.58 7.89
N ASN A 234 -4.72 8.98 7.00
CA ASN A 234 -4.64 7.54 6.71
C ASN A 234 -3.31 7.20 6.02
N THR A 235 -2.84 8.04 5.11
CA THR A 235 -1.53 7.92 4.44
C THR A 235 -0.37 8.04 5.42
N TYR A 236 -0.47 8.94 6.40
CA TYR A 236 0.52 9.10 7.45
C TYR A 236 0.68 7.82 8.27
N TYR A 237 -0.42 7.18 8.66
CA TYR A 237 -0.36 5.90 9.39
C TYR A 237 0.20 4.77 8.52
N TYR A 238 -0.14 4.73 7.23
CA TYR A 238 0.43 3.80 6.27
C TYR A 238 1.96 3.95 6.17
N TYR A 239 2.48 5.17 6.04
CA TYR A 239 3.92 5.39 5.96
C TYR A 239 4.65 5.05 7.27
N PHE A 240 4.06 5.32 8.43
CA PHE A 240 4.62 4.85 9.70
C PHE A 240 4.78 3.33 9.70
N HIS A 241 3.77 2.59 9.23
CA HIS A 241 3.86 1.15 9.09
C HIS A 241 4.93 0.71 8.09
N VAL A 242 5.03 1.35 6.92
CA VAL A 242 6.04 1.02 5.89
C VAL A 242 7.46 1.26 6.41
N ASP A 243 7.67 2.32 7.17
CA ASP A 243 8.97 2.65 7.75
C ASP A 243 9.34 1.72 8.91
N TYR A 244 8.36 1.23 9.68
CA TYR A 244 8.59 0.35 10.83
C TYR A 244 7.69 -0.90 10.85
N PRO A 245 7.71 -1.78 9.82
CA PRO A 245 6.77 -2.88 9.73
C PRO A 245 6.93 -3.85 10.90
N PHE A 246 5.84 -4.18 11.60
CA PHE A 246 5.88 -4.98 12.83
C PHE A 246 6.60 -6.34 12.67
N TRP A 247 6.55 -6.93 11.47
CA TRP A 247 7.18 -8.20 11.14
C TRP A 247 8.67 -8.09 10.79
N MET A 248 9.17 -6.88 10.52
CA MET A 248 10.55 -6.68 10.08
C MET A 248 11.52 -6.89 11.24
N LYS A 249 12.59 -7.66 10.97
CA LYS A 249 13.67 -7.91 11.92
C LYS A 249 14.63 -6.74 11.99
N ASP A 250 15.19 -6.53 13.17
CA ASP A 250 16.21 -5.51 13.47
C ASP A 250 17.47 -5.56 12.59
N THR A 251 17.76 -6.71 11.98
CA THR A 251 18.91 -6.85 11.06
C THR A 251 18.72 -6.13 9.73
N VAL A 252 17.46 -5.87 9.36
CA VAL A 252 17.07 -5.21 8.10
C VAL A 252 16.83 -3.72 8.34
N MET A 253 16.31 -3.36 9.51
CA MET A 253 16.08 -1.96 9.88
C MET A 253 17.39 -1.19 10.07
N ASN A 254 17.32 0.12 9.86
CA ASN A 254 18.42 1.04 10.07
C ASN A 254 19.00 0.88 11.50
N LYS A 255 20.33 0.72 11.58
CA LYS A 255 21.09 0.49 12.81
C LYS A 255 20.76 1.49 13.93
N ASN A 256 20.51 2.75 13.59
CA ASN A 256 20.25 3.81 14.57
C ASN A 256 18.84 3.72 15.19
N MET A 257 17.88 3.12 14.49
CA MET A 257 16.49 3.01 14.95
C MET A 257 16.22 1.71 15.73
N LYS A 258 17.12 0.74 15.66
CA LYS A 258 16.98 -0.55 16.34
C LYS A 258 16.69 -0.40 17.84
N THR A 259 17.43 0.45 18.55
CA THR A 259 17.34 0.59 20.01
C THR A 259 16.16 1.45 20.47
N ARG A 260 15.63 2.32 19.60
CA ARG A 260 14.58 3.30 19.94
C ARG A 260 13.25 3.06 19.22
N ARG A 261 13.13 1.93 18.51
CA ARG A 261 11.94 1.58 17.73
C ARG A 261 10.65 1.65 18.54
N PHE A 262 10.64 1.05 19.73
CA PHE A 262 9.43 1.01 20.57
C PHE A 262 9.17 2.34 21.29
N GLU A 263 10.23 3.10 21.62
CA GLU A 263 10.09 4.48 22.09
C GLU A 263 9.38 5.35 21.04
N LEU A 264 9.84 5.28 19.77
CA LEU A 264 9.19 5.96 18.64
C LEU A 264 7.74 5.48 18.45
N THR A 265 7.48 4.19 18.61
CA THR A 265 6.15 3.61 18.46
C THR A 265 5.18 4.19 19.51
N VAL A 266 5.59 4.23 20.77
CA VAL A 266 4.80 4.84 21.85
C VAL A 266 4.57 6.32 21.58
N TYR A 267 5.62 7.05 21.17
CA TYR A 267 5.51 8.47 20.81
C TYR A 267 4.50 8.70 19.68
N MET A 268 4.56 7.91 18.61
CA MET A 268 3.65 8.02 17.46
C MET A 268 2.19 7.81 17.86
N TYR A 269 1.88 6.75 18.61
CA TYR A 269 0.50 6.52 19.07
C TYR A 269 0.03 7.59 20.06
N GLN A 270 0.90 8.04 20.96
CA GLN A 270 0.57 9.11 21.89
C GLN A 270 0.23 10.42 21.14
N GLN A 271 1.01 10.79 20.12
CA GLN A 271 0.77 12.00 19.32
C GLN A 271 -0.50 11.90 18.47
N ILE A 272 -0.74 10.76 17.80
CA ILE A 272 -1.98 10.55 17.03
C ILE A 272 -3.21 10.63 17.95
N LEU A 273 -3.17 9.98 19.13
CA LEU A 273 -4.28 10.01 20.08
C LEU A 273 -4.50 11.41 20.66
N ALA A 274 -3.43 12.17 20.95
CA ALA A 274 -3.54 13.55 21.37
C ALA A 274 -4.19 14.42 20.29
N ARG A 275 -3.75 14.28 19.03
CA ARG A 275 -4.31 15.00 17.88
C ARG A 275 -5.79 14.67 17.66
N TYR A 276 -6.15 13.39 17.73
CA TYR A 276 -7.54 12.92 17.65
C TYR A 276 -8.38 13.46 18.81
N TYR A 277 -7.84 13.48 20.03
CA TYR A 277 -8.53 14.02 21.19
C TYR A 277 -8.84 15.52 21.06
N LEU A 278 -7.93 16.31 20.45
CA LEU A 278 -8.20 17.71 20.13
C LEU A 278 -9.40 17.88 19.18
N GLU A 279 -9.55 17.04 18.16
CA GLU A 279 -10.76 17.06 17.30
C GLU A 279 -12.03 16.71 18.08
N ARG A 280 -11.94 15.75 18.99
CA ARG A 280 -13.07 15.40 19.87
C ARG A 280 -13.49 16.59 20.73
N LEU A 281 -12.54 17.36 21.26
CA LEU A 281 -12.83 18.55 22.06
C LEU A 281 -13.55 19.62 21.22
N SER A 282 -13.06 19.91 20.02
CA SER A 282 -13.69 20.85 19.08
C SER A 282 -15.13 20.45 18.73
N ASN A 283 -15.42 19.14 18.70
CA ASN A 283 -16.75 18.60 18.42
C ASN A 283 -17.57 18.26 19.69
N ARG A 284 -17.11 18.67 20.88
CA ARG A 284 -17.78 18.42 22.18
C ARG A 284 -18.04 16.93 22.47
N MET A 285 -17.16 16.05 22.01
CA MET A 285 -17.31 14.59 22.15
C MET A 285 -16.59 13.99 23.37
N GLY A 286 -15.88 14.83 24.14
CA GLY A 286 -15.20 14.47 25.38
C GLY A 286 -14.07 13.44 25.19
N MET A 287 -13.69 12.79 26.29
CA MET A 287 -12.60 11.82 26.33
C MET A 287 -12.88 10.58 25.47
N ILE A 288 -11.79 10.00 24.94
CA ILE A 288 -11.78 8.69 24.30
C ILE A 288 -12.24 7.67 25.34
N LYS A 289 -13.11 6.73 24.95
CA LYS A 289 -13.66 5.72 25.86
C LYS A 289 -12.79 4.46 25.85
N ASP A 290 -12.57 3.90 27.03
CA ASP A 290 -11.83 2.66 27.19
C ASP A 290 -12.57 1.48 26.57
N LEU A 291 -11.82 0.57 25.95
CA LEU A 291 -12.32 -0.71 25.47
C LEU A 291 -12.46 -1.67 26.66
N SER A 292 -13.51 -2.48 26.64
CA SER A 292 -13.71 -3.57 27.60
C SER A 292 -14.12 -4.81 26.84
N TRP A 293 -13.34 -5.89 26.95
CA TRP A 293 -13.63 -7.18 26.30
C TRP A 293 -14.99 -7.77 26.70
N ASN A 294 -15.39 -7.52 27.95
CA ASN A 294 -16.62 -8.05 28.55
C ASN A 294 -17.86 -7.16 28.37
N LYS A 295 -17.75 -6.05 27.62
CA LYS A 295 -18.86 -5.12 27.39
C LYS A 295 -19.08 -4.90 25.89
N PRO A 296 -20.33 -4.68 25.45
CA PRO A 296 -20.58 -4.35 24.06
C PRO A 296 -19.91 -3.03 23.66
N ILE A 297 -19.38 -2.96 22.45
CA ILE A 297 -18.91 -1.72 21.84
C ILE A 297 -20.14 -0.90 21.45
N LYS A 298 -20.43 0.14 22.23
CA LYS A 298 -21.63 0.98 22.04
C LYS A 298 -21.67 1.66 20.66
N LYS A 299 -20.52 2.15 20.19
CA LYS A 299 -20.42 2.94 18.96
C LYS A 299 -19.83 2.09 17.83
N GLY A 300 -20.64 1.87 16.80
CA GLY A 300 -20.30 1.12 15.60
C GLY A 300 -19.41 1.91 14.64
N TYR A 301 -19.05 1.27 13.53
CA TYR A 301 -18.35 1.87 12.41
C TYR A 301 -18.81 1.23 11.10
N TRP A 302 -19.17 2.06 10.12
CA TRP A 302 -19.53 1.64 8.77
C TRP A 302 -18.54 2.25 7.79
N PRO A 303 -17.62 1.47 7.20
CA PRO A 303 -16.56 2.03 6.36
C PRO A 303 -17.03 2.75 5.09
N TRP A 304 -18.17 2.35 4.50
CA TRP A 304 -18.63 2.79 3.17
C TRP A 304 -17.61 2.52 2.04
N LEU A 305 -16.71 1.57 2.26
CA LEU A 305 -15.69 1.16 1.31
C LEU A 305 -16.06 -0.17 0.64
N LYS A 306 -15.61 -0.33 -0.60
CA LYS A 306 -15.76 -1.54 -1.40
C LYS A 306 -14.42 -1.86 -2.05
N MET A 307 -13.99 -3.10 -1.91
CA MET A 307 -12.73 -3.57 -2.47
C MET A 307 -12.82 -3.68 -3.99
N HIS A 308 -11.67 -3.78 -4.68
CA HIS A 308 -11.62 -3.85 -6.14
C HIS A 308 -12.40 -5.02 -6.75
N ASN A 309 -12.50 -6.14 -6.04
CA ASN A 309 -13.29 -7.31 -6.44
C ASN A 309 -14.81 -7.16 -6.17
N GLY A 310 -15.21 -6.02 -5.60
CA GLY A 310 -16.59 -5.69 -5.30
C GLY A 310 -17.13 -6.21 -3.97
N ILE A 311 -16.30 -6.82 -3.13
CA ILE A 311 -16.69 -7.17 -1.76
C ILE A 311 -16.71 -5.89 -0.91
N GLU A 312 -17.78 -5.71 -0.15
CA GLU A 312 -17.91 -4.59 0.78
C GLU A 312 -17.08 -4.82 2.04
N PHE A 313 -16.56 -3.73 2.61
CA PHE A 313 -15.93 -3.82 3.93
C PHE A 313 -16.96 -4.18 5.01
N PRO A 314 -16.60 -5.04 5.98
CA PRO A 314 -17.52 -5.46 7.02
C PRO A 314 -17.90 -4.28 7.93
N VAL A 315 -19.20 -4.20 8.23
CA VAL A 315 -19.75 -3.18 9.14
C VAL A 315 -19.78 -3.71 10.56
N ARG A 316 -19.41 -2.85 11.53
CA ARG A 316 -19.64 -3.11 12.95
C ARG A 316 -20.78 -2.22 13.43
N PHE A 317 -21.96 -2.78 13.66
CA PHE A 317 -23.11 -2.01 14.17
C PHE A 317 -22.91 -1.57 15.63
N ASN A 318 -23.76 -0.65 16.10
CA ASN A 318 -23.79 -0.21 17.49
C ASN A 318 -24.09 -1.38 18.44
N ASN A 319 -23.60 -1.27 19.68
CA ASN A 319 -23.75 -2.28 20.73
C ASN A 319 -23.24 -3.67 20.32
N TYR A 320 -22.16 -3.72 19.54
CA TYR A 320 -21.56 -4.96 19.07
C TYR A 320 -20.95 -5.75 20.23
N VAL A 321 -21.37 -7.00 20.40
CA VAL A 321 -20.78 -7.93 21.37
C VAL A 321 -19.52 -8.55 20.78
N ILE A 322 -18.37 -8.25 21.39
CA ILE A 322 -17.04 -8.71 20.95
C ILE A 322 -16.85 -10.19 21.23
N ALA A 323 -17.14 -10.62 22.47
CA ALA A 323 -16.96 -11.98 22.91
C ALA A 323 -17.98 -12.91 22.24
N ARG A 324 -17.47 -13.87 21.47
CA ARG A 324 -18.22 -14.91 20.75
C ARG A 324 -17.46 -16.22 20.87
N ASP A 325 -18.16 -17.33 20.75
CA ASP A 325 -17.56 -18.66 20.89
C ASP A 325 -16.36 -18.88 19.94
N THR A 326 -16.36 -18.21 18.79
CA THR A 326 -15.29 -18.33 17.78
C THR A 326 -14.02 -17.52 18.08
N ASN A 327 -14.03 -16.61 19.06
CA ASN A 327 -12.87 -15.73 19.35
C ASN A 327 -12.47 -15.66 20.83
N LEU A 328 -13.03 -16.50 21.69
CA LEU A 328 -12.72 -16.51 23.13
C LEU A 328 -11.22 -16.71 23.40
N ASP A 329 -10.55 -17.59 22.66
CA ASP A 329 -9.12 -17.84 22.85
C ASP A 329 -8.26 -16.61 22.53
N VAL A 330 -8.64 -15.85 21.51
CA VAL A 330 -7.97 -14.60 21.14
C VAL A 330 -8.18 -13.53 22.21
N ILE A 331 -9.40 -13.42 22.76
CA ILE A 331 -9.69 -12.48 23.85
C ILE A 331 -8.88 -12.84 25.10
N ARG A 332 -8.84 -14.13 25.47
CA ARG A 332 -8.02 -14.61 26.60
C ARG A 332 -6.55 -14.30 26.39
N LEU A 333 -6.04 -14.46 25.17
CA LEU A 333 -4.67 -14.10 24.84
C LEU A 333 -4.41 -12.59 25.02
N CYS A 334 -5.33 -11.73 24.58
CA CYS A 334 -5.22 -10.29 24.82
C CYS A 334 -5.22 -9.95 26.33
N GLU A 335 -6.15 -10.52 27.09
CA GLU A 335 -6.23 -10.32 28.55
C GLU A 335 -4.97 -10.81 29.26
N GLU A 336 -4.37 -11.90 28.78
CA GLU A 336 -3.11 -12.44 29.29
C GLU A 336 -1.94 -11.48 29.01
N TYR A 337 -1.82 -10.93 27.81
CA TYR A 337 -0.81 -9.91 27.51
C TYR A 337 -0.98 -8.66 28.39
N GLU A 338 -2.21 -8.17 28.57
CA GLU A 338 -2.49 -7.07 29.49
C GLU A 338 -2.09 -7.40 30.93
N ARG A 339 -2.35 -8.64 31.38
CA ARG A 339 -1.95 -9.12 32.70
C ARG A 339 -0.43 -9.13 32.85
N ILE A 340 0.31 -9.71 31.89
CA ILE A 340 1.78 -9.75 31.92
C ILE A 340 2.36 -8.34 32.03
N ILE A 341 1.82 -7.39 31.27
CA ILE A 341 2.25 -5.98 31.32
C ILE A 341 1.98 -5.37 32.71
N ARG A 342 0.78 -5.58 33.27
CA ARG A 342 0.44 -5.10 34.62
C ARG A 342 1.35 -5.72 35.69
N ASP A 343 1.60 -7.02 35.61
CA ASP A 343 2.47 -7.73 36.55
C ASP A 343 3.91 -7.22 36.48
N ALA A 344 4.42 -6.95 35.27
CA ALA A 344 5.75 -6.37 35.08
C ALA A 344 5.85 -4.97 35.70
N ILE A 345 4.81 -4.13 35.54
CA ILE A 345 4.74 -2.80 36.16
C ILE A 345 4.77 -2.91 37.69
N ILE A 346 3.99 -3.82 38.27
CA ILE A 346 3.92 -4.01 39.73
C ILE A 346 5.25 -4.54 40.29
N LYS A 347 5.88 -5.50 39.60
CA LYS A 347 7.15 -6.09 40.02
C LYS A 347 8.34 -5.15 39.80
N GLY A 348 8.25 -4.22 38.85
CA GLY A 348 9.35 -3.35 38.43
C GLY A 348 10.37 -4.03 37.49
N PHE A 349 10.12 -5.27 37.08
CA PHE A 349 10.92 -6.00 36.11
C PHE A 349 10.07 -7.03 35.35
N ILE A 350 10.57 -7.48 34.21
CA ILE A 350 9.95 -8.55 33.41
C ILE A 350 10.95 -9.69 33.20
N GLU A 351 10.50 -10.91 33.41
CA GLU A 351 11.27 -12.12 33.06
C GLU A 351 10.67 -12.71 31.78
N VAL A 352 11.41 -12.62 30.69
CA VAL A 352 11.01 -13.23 29.42
C VAL A 352 11.82 -14.49 29.23
N SER A 353 11.18 -15.66 29.41
CA SER A 353 11.79 -16.94 29.07
C SER A 353 11.86 -17.07 27.56
N ILE A 354 13.01 -16.76 26.97
CA ILE A 354 13.26 -16.98 25.54
C ILE A 354 13.56 -18.47 25.36
N TYR A 355 12.56 -19.23 24.94
CA TYR A 355 12.82 -20.56 24.36
C TYR A 355 13.48 -20.31 23.00
N VAL A 356 14.78 -20.59 22.93
CA VAL A 356 15.62 -20.45 21.73
C VAL A 356 15.34 -21.57 20.73
#